data_AF-A0A965LYG8-F1
#
_entry.id   AF-A0A965LYG8-F1
#
_cell.length_a   1.000
_cell.length_b   1.000
_cell.length_c   1.000
_cell.angle_alpha   90.00
_cell.angle_beta   90.00
_cell.angle_gamma   90.00
#
_symmetry.space_group_name_H-M   'P 1'
#
loop_
_entity.id
_entity.type
_entity.pdbx_description
1 polymer ?
#
loop_
_entity_poly.entity_id
_entity_poly.type
_entity_poly.pdbx_seq_one_letter_code
_entity_poly.pdbx_strand_id
1 'polypeptide(L)' 'MATFTWTPSVGANLSMRPAVRRVAFGDGYEQRLAFGINTQPQVWSLEFRGRTSLDAAAIDAFLRARGAVQAFDWTPPGG' A
#
# COMPACT_ATOMS: atom_id res chain seq x y z
N MET A 1 -15.92 5.54 -4.34
CA MET A 1 -14.95 6.43 -3.67
C MET A 1 -14.22 7.21 -4.77
N ALA A 2 -13.24 8.07 -4.46
CA ALA A 2 -12.32 8.48 -5.52
C ALA A 2 -11.51 7.27 -5.98
N THR A 3 -11.14 7.19 -7.26
CA THR A 3 -10.37 6.06 -7.81
C THR A 3 -9.07 6.55 -8.42
N PHE A 4 -7.96 5.91 -8.04
CA PHE A 4 -6.65 6.14 -8.65
C PHE A 4 -6.50 5.25 -9.89
N THR A 5 -6.41 5.83 -11.08
CA THR A 5 -6.46 5.10 -12.36
C THR A 5 -5.15 5.07 -13.12
N TRP A 6 -4.13 5.82 -12.69
CA TRP A 6 -2.83 5.84 -13.36
C TRP A 6 -2.07 4.54 -13.17
N THR A 7 -1.60 3.95 -14.27
CA THR A 7 -0.76 2.76 -14.25
C THR A 7 0.69 3.13 -13.91
N PRO A 8 1.34 2.53 -12.90
CA PRO A 8 2.74 2.78 -12.64
C PRO A 8 3.63 2.18 -13.75
N SER A 9 4.87 2.64 -13.82
CA SER A 9 5.92 1.99 -14.60
C SER A 9 6.22 0.58 -14.09
N VAL A 10 6.82 -0.22 -14.96
CA VAL A 10 7.34 -1.54 -14.60
C VAL A 10 8.34 -1.43 -13.44
N GLY A 11 8.35 -2.43 -12.57
CA GLY A 11 9.22 -2.45 -11.38
C GLY A 11 8.57 -1.90 -10.10
N ALA A 12 7.24 -1.80 -10.04
CA ALA A 12 6.53 -1.55 -8.78
C ALA A 12 6.94 -2.59 -7.71
N ASN A 13 7.24 -2.11 -6.51
CA ASN A 13 7.68 -2.95 -5.40
C ASN A 13 6.60 -3.00 -4.32
N LEU A 14 6.24 -4.22 -3.90
CA LEU A 14 5.32 -4.50 -2.80
C LEU A 14 6.10 -4.94 -1.57
N SER A 15 5.94 -4.20 -0.48
CA SER A 15 6.36 -4.62 0.86
C SER A 15 5.13 -4.92 1.72
N MET A 16 5.13 -6.08 2.37
CA MET A 16 4.12 -6.50 3.34
C MET A 16 4.79 -6.80 4.66
N ARG A 17 4.29 -6.20 5.74
CA ARG A 17 4.76 -6.49 7.10
C ARG A 17 3.58 -6.91 7.98
N PRO A 18 3.27 -8.21 8.04
CA PRO A 18 2.17 -8.70 8.85
C PRO A 18 2.33 -8.32 10.32
N ALA A 19 1.31 -7.70 10.87
CA ALA A 19 1.25 -7.35 12.28
C ALA A 19 0.78 -8.58 13.07
N VAL A 20 1.72 -9.17 13.81
CA VAL A 20 1.45 -10.36 14.63
C VAL A 20 1.86 -10.12 16.07
N ARG A 21 1.03 -10.59 17.00
CA ARG A 21 1.42 -10.72 18.41
C ARG A 21 1.87 -12.16 18.64
N ARG A 22 3.03 -12.30 19.27
CA ARG A 22 3.66 -13.59 19.52
C ARG A 22 3.84 -13.80 21.01
N VAL A 23 3.47 -14.99 21.48
CA VAL A 23 3.70 -15.45 22.85
C VAL A 23 4.50 -16.74 22.77
N ALA A 24 5.68 -16.77 23.39
CA ALA A 24 6.51 -17.96 23.49
C ALA A 24 6.28 -18.62 24.85
N PHE A 25 6.17 -19.95 24.88
CA PHE A 25 5.85 -20.70 26.10
C PHE A 25 7.09 -21.25 26.83
N GLY A 26 8.28 -21.13 26.23
CA GLY A 26 9.55 -21.53 26.85
C GLY A 26 9.93 -23.01 26.65
N ASP A 27 9.05 -23.79 26.06
CA ASP A 27 9.19 -25.22 25.71
C ASP A 27 9.46 -25.44 24.20
N GLY A 28 9.76 -24.36 23.48
CA GLY A 28 9.93 -24.37 22.02
C GLY A 28 8.65 -24.11 21.23
N TYR A 29 7.49 -24.01 21.88
CA TYR A 29 6.24 -23.64 21.22
C TYR A 29 5.97 -22.13 21.30
N GLU A 30 5.28 -21.62 20.27
CA GLU A 30 4.78 -20.26 20.23
C GLU A 30 3.34 -20.21 19.68
N GLN A 31 2.56 -19.27 20.21
CA GLN A 31 1.27 -18.89 19.66
C GLN A 31 1.40 -17.55 18.94
N ARG A 32 0.80 -17.47 17.75
CA ARG A 32 0.74 -16.26 16.92
C ARG A 32 -0.71 -15.85 16.75
N LEU A 33 -1.00 -14.59 17.00
CA LEU A 33 -2.32 -13.99 16.74
C LEU A 33 -2.14 -12.80 15.81
N ALA A 34 -3.10 -12.61 14.91
CA ALA A 34 -3.16 -11.42 14.07
C ALA A 34 -3.43 -10.18 14.95
N PHE A 35 -2.73 -9.09 14.69
CA PHE A 35 -2.82 -7.87 15.52
C PHE A 35 -3.49 -6.73 14.75
N GLY A 36 -4.64 -6.26 15.26
CA GLY A 36 -5.41 -5.17 14.67
C GLY A 36 -6.39 -5.62 13.58
N ILE A 37 -7.09 -4.65 12.96
CA ILE A 37 -8.05 -4.90 11.87
C ILE A 37 -7.31 -5.03 10.52
N ASN A 38 -6.29 -4.21 10.29
CA ASN A 38 -5.44 -4.28 9.10
C ASN A 38 -4.13 -5.01 9.43
N THR A 39 -4.20 -6.34 9.42
CA THR A 39 -3.12 -7.22 9.89
C THR A 39 -2.03 -7.43 8.85
N GLN A 40 -2.29 -7.08 7.59
CA GLN A 40 -1.38 -7.28 6.46
C GLN A 40 -1.35 -6.02 5.58
N PRO A 41 -0.84 -4.90 6.08
CA PRO A 41 -0.76 -3.67 5.30
C PRO A 41 0.15 -3.89 4.09
N GLN A 42 -0.35 -3.52 2.92
CA GLN A 42 0.43 -3.45 1.70
C GLN A 42 1.04 -2.04 1.55
N VAL A 43 2.35 -1.98 1.38
CA VAL A 43 3.07 -0.74 1.06
C VAL A 43 3.64 -0.87 -0.34
N TRP A 44 3.20 0.00 -1.23
CA TRP A 44 3.62 -0.01 -2.63
C TRP A 44 4.56 1.16 -2.90
N SER A 45 5.74 0.86 -3.47
CA SER A 45 6.63 1.86 -4.05
C SER A 45 6.45 1.87 -5.56
N LEU A 46 5.97 3.00 -6.08
CA LEU A 46 5.58 3.16 -7.47
C LEU A 46 6.40 4.26 -8.14
N GLU A 47 6.73 4.07 -9.40
CA GLU A 47 7.34 5.09 -10.25
C GLU A 47 6.46 5.35 -11.47
N PHE A 48 6.47 6.58 -11.98
CA PHE A 48 5.69 7.00 -13.15
C PHE A 48 6.62 7.69 -14.17
N ARG A 49 7.41 6.89 -14.89
CA ARG A 49 8.36 7.37 -15.91
C ARG A 49 7.66 7.67 -17.24
N GLY A 50 8.21 8.62 -18.00
CA GLY A 50 7.72 8.95 -19.35
C GLY A 50 6.33 9.58 -19.40
N ARG A 51 5.86 10.15 -18.28
CA ARG A 51 4.55 10.81 -18.17
C ARG A 51 4.62 12.26 -18.64
N THR A 52 3.50 12.77 -19.12
CA THR A 52 3.38 14.19 -19.44
C THR A 52 3.40 15.03 -18.15
N SER A 53 3.79 16.30 -18.25
CA SER A 53 3.72 17.23 -17.11
C SER A 53 2.29 17.37 -16.57
N LEU A 54 1.30 17.23 -17.45
CA LEU A 54 -0.12 17.24 -17.09
C LEU A 54 -0.50 16.03 -16.24
N ASP A 55 -0.07 14.82 -16.63
CA ASP A 55 -0.30 13.60 -15.85
C ASP A 55 0.37 13.67 -14.48
N ALA A 56 1.63 14.13 -14.43
CA ALA A 56 2.36 14.27 -13.18
C ALA A 56 1.65 15.25 -12.23
N ALA A 57 1.18 16.39 -12.74
CA ALA A 57 0.40 17.36 -11.96
C ALA A 57 -0.94 16.78 -11.49
N ALA A 58 -1.62 15.99 -12.32
CA ALA A 58 -2.89 15.35 -11.97
C ALA A 58 -2.73 14.29 -10.86
N ILE A 59 -1.66 13.48 -10.92
CA ILE A 59 -1.32 12.51 -9.87
C ILE A 59 -1.04 13.21 -8.54
N ASP A 60 -0.19 14.24 -8.54
CA ASP A 60 0.15 15.01 -7.33
C ASP A 60 -1.09 15.70 -6.75
N ALA A 61 -1.91 16.34 -7.59
CA ALA A 61 -3.16 16.97 -7.17
C ALA A 61 -4.14 15.96 -6.55
N PHE A 62 -4.27 14.76 -7.15
CA PHE A 62 -5.12 13.70 -6.61
C PHE A 62 -4.66 13.28 -5.21
N LEU A 63 -3.35 13.01 -5.02
CA LEU A 63 -2.81 12.58 -3.72
C LEU A 63 -2.92 13.69 -2.67
N ARG A 64 -2.61 14.94 -3.03
CA ARG A 64 -2.75 16.11 -2.14
C ARG A 64 -4.19 16.32 -1.71
N ALA A 65 -5.16 16.17 -2.61
CA ALA A 65 -6.57 16.31 -2.29
C ALA A 65 -7.08 15.27 -1.28
N ARG A 66 -6.39 14.12 -1.12
CA ARG A 66 -6.70 13.11 -0.11
C ARG A 66 -5.96 13.32 1.21
N GLY A 67 -4.83 14.02 1.18
CA GLY A 67 -4.11 14.49 2.37
C GLY A 67 -3.72 13.39 3.36
N ALA A 68 -3.47 12.16 2.87
CA ALA A 68 -3.18 10.98 3.69
C ALA A 68 -4.25 10.59 4.73
N VAL A 69 -5.45 11.18 4.67
CA VAL A 69 -6.56 10.91 5.61
C VAL A 69 -7.80 10.35 4.92
N GLN A 70 -7.95 10.60 3.62
CA GLN A 70 -9.05 10.05 2.82
C GLN A 70 -8.60 8.80 2.06
N ALA A 71 -9.33 7.70 2.24
CA ALA A 71 -9.15 6.51 1.42
C ALA A 71 -9.63 6.73 -0.02
N PHE A 72 -9.07 5.96 -0.94
CA PHE A 72 -9.48 5.91 -2.34
C PHE A 72 -9.34 4.48 -2.87
N ASP A 73 -10.08 4.17 -3.93
CA ASP A 73 -10.02 2.88 -4.61
C ASP A 73 -8.80 2.86 -5.53
N TRP A 74 -8.05 1.76 -5.52
CA TRP A 74 -6.91 1.58 -6.39
C TRP A 74 -6.68 0.09 -6.68
N THR A 75 -6.37 -0.23 -7.95
CA THR A 75 -6.01 -1.58 -8.37
C THR A 75 -4.49 -1.66 -8.53
N PRO A 76 -3.81 -2.52 -7.74
CA PRO A 76 -2.37 -2.67 -7.84
C PRO A 76 -1.96 -3.36 -9.16
N PRO A 77 -0.69 -3.24 -9.59
CA PRO A 77 -0.22 -3.84 -10.83
C PRO A 77 -0.34 -5.37 -10.91
N GLY A 78 -0.50 -6.04 -9.78
CA GLY A 78 -0.64 -7.51 -9.67
C GLY A 78 -2.08 -8.03 -9.71
N GLY A 79 -3.08 -7.14 -9.80
CA GLY A 79 -4.49 -7.49 -9.63
C GLY A 79 -4.98 -7.32 -8.20
#